data_AF-A0A9E0IZC9-F1
#
_entry.id   AF-A0A9E0IZC9-F1
#
_cell.length_a   1.000
_cell.length_b   1.000
_cell.length_c   1.000
_cell.angle_alpha   90.00
_cell.angle_beta   90.00
_cell.angle_gamma   90.00
#
_symmetry.space_group_name_H-M   'P 1'
#
loop_
_entity.id
_entity.type
_entity.pdbx_description
1 polymer ?
#
loop_
_entity_poly.entity_id
_entity_poly.type
_entity_poly.pdbx_seq_one_letter_code
_entity_poly.pdbx_strand_id
1 'polypeptide(L)'
;MAYEPDKELVWKYLNGNCTKNERSYVESLIEHDPEIRALWERIRNYRPVGNGDSGKLETHPTGEMEKQARGSTYLVAAVLIMLSILLLALFRLLKS
;
A
#
# COMPACT_ATOMS: atom_id res chain seq x y z
N MET A 1 -25.49 18.88 -7.89
CA MET A 1 -24.16 18.26 -8.06
C MET A 1 -24.38 16.78 -8.21
N ALA A 2 -24.18 16.22 -9.41
CA ALA A 2 -24.28 14.78 -9.61
C ALA A 2 -23.11 14.12 -8.88
N TYR A 3 -23.41 13.28 -7.89
CA TYR A 3 -22.40 12.46 -7.24
C TYR A 3 -22.01 11.38 -8.25
N GLU A 4 -20.81 11.46 -8.81
CA GLU A 4 -20.28 10.49 -9.77
C GLU A 4 -19.25 9.61 -9.05
N PRO A 5 -19.71 8.60 -8.27
CA PRO A 5 -18.83 7.76 -7.44
C PRO A 5 -17.72 7.10 -8.26
N ASP A 6 -18.00 6.80 -9.54
CA ASP A 6 -17.05 6.15 -10.45
C ASP A 6 -15.83 7.03 -10.75
N LYS A 7 -16.00 8.36 -10.83
CA LYS A 7 -14.88 9.29 -11.06
C LYS A 7 -13.99 9.41 -9.83
N GLU A 8 -14.58 9.44 -8.63
CA GLU A 8 -13.85 9.48 -7.36
C GLU A 8 -13.03 8.20 -7.16
N LEU A 9 -13.61 7.04 -7.50
CA LEU A 9 -12.95 5.73 -7.46
C LEU A 9 -11.74 5.68 -8.42
N VAL A 10 -11.87 6.21 -9.64
CA VAL A 10 -10.76 6.28 -10.61
C VAL A 10 -9.63 7.17 -10.08
N TRP A 11 -9.95 8.28 -9.42
CA TRP A 11 -8.96 9.15 -8.76
C TRP A 11 -8.26 8.45 -7.60
N LYS A 12 -9.00 7.75 -6.74
CA LYS A 12 -8.41 6.93 -5.66
C LYS A 12 -7.51 5.84 -6.24
N TYR A 13 -7.90 5.24 -7.36
CA TYR A 13 -7.13 4.18 -8.02
C TYR A 13 -5.79 4.70 -8.54
N LEU A 14 -5.79 5.87 -9.17
CA LEU A 14 -4.57 6.52 -9.67
C LEU A 14 -3.62 6.99 -8.57
N ASN A 15 -4.16 7.34 -7.39
CA ASN A 15 -3.38 7.72 -6.21
C ASN A 15 -2.94 6.53 -5.34
N GLY A 16 -3.31 5.30 -5.70
CA GLY A 16 -3.00 4.10 -4.91
C GLY A 16 -3.80 3.97 -3.60
N ASN A 17 -4.81 4.81 -3.39
CA ASN A 17 -5.66 4.85 -2.19
C ASN A 17 -6.96 4.03 -2.38
N CYS A 18 -6.86 2.86 -3.03
CA CYS A 18 -7.98 1.94 -3.23
C CYS A 18 -7.77 0.63 -2.48
N THR A 19 -8.86 0.06 -1.98
CA THR A 19 -8.89 -1.32 -1.53
C THR A 19 -8.80 -2.28 -2.71
N LYS A 20 -8.47 -3.55 -2.44
CA LYS A 20 -8.32 -4.59 -3.47
C LYS A 20 -9.61 -4.79 -4.29
N ASN A 21 -10.77 -4.68 -3.66
CA ASN A 21 -12.06 -4.86 -4.31
C ASN A 21 -12.41 -3.67 -5.22
N GLU A 22 -12.19 -2.45 -4.73
CA GLU A 22 -12.38 -1.21 -5.51
C GLU A 22 -11.45 -1.17 -6.72
N ARG A 23 -10.22 -1.67 -6.58
CA ARG A 23 -9.28 -1.78 -7.69
C ARG A 23 -9.80 -2.69 -8.81
N SER A 24 -10.25 -3.90 -8.47
CA SER A 24 -10.81 -4.83 -9.46
C SER A 24 -12.06 -4.26 -10.14
N TYR A 25 -12.88 -3.51 -9.39
CA TYR A 25 -14.04 -2.82 -9.91
C TYR A 25 -13.65 -1.69 -10.88
N VAL A 26 -12.66 -0.86 -10.53
CA VAL A 26 -12.17 0.21 -11.41
C VAL A 26 -11.48 -0.34 -12.66
N GLU A 27 -10.71 -1.44 -12.55
CA GLU A 27 -10.12 -2.12 -13.70
C GLU A 27 -11.20 -2.61 -14.68
N SER A 28 -12.27 -3.21 -14.16
CA SER A 28 -13.45 -3.60 -14.94
C SER A 28 -14.15 -2.39 -15.58
N LEU A 29 -14.26 -1.26 -14.86
CA LEU A 29 -14.85 -0.02 -15.41
C LEU A 29 -13.99 0.56 -16.54
N ILE A 30 -12.67 0.58 -16.40
CA ILE A 30 -11.77 1.05 -17.46
C ILE A 30 -11.90 0.19 -18.73
N GLU A 31 -12.11 -1.11 -18.56
CA GLU A 31 -12.27 -2.05 -19.67
C GLU A 31 -13.62 -1.87 -20.39
N HIS A 32 -14.71 -1.70 -19.65
CA HIS A 32 -16.07 -1.68 -20.23
C HIS A 32 -16.64 -0.28 -20.49
N ASP A 33 -16.15 0.75 -19.81
CA ASP A 33 -16.65 2.12 -19.95
C ASP A 33 -15.62 3.02 -20.66
N PRO A 34 -15.91 3.47 -21.90
CA PRO A 34 -14.99 4.31 -22.67
C PRO A 34 -14.84 5.73 -22.09
N GLU A 35 -15.82 6.27 -21.36
CA GLU A 35 -15.72 7.58 -20.72
C GLU A 35 -14.77 7.54 -19.53
N ILE A 36 -14.89 6.49 -18.70
CA ILE A 36 -13.98 6.25 -17.58
C ILE A 36 -12.56 5.97 -18.06
N ARG A 37 -12.41 5.21 -19.16
CA ARG A 37 -11.10 5.00 -19.80
C ARG A 37 -10.47 6.30 -20.28
N ALA A 38 -11.25 7.14 -20.99
CA ALA A 38 -10.78 8.44 -21.46
C ALA A 38 -10.41 9.37 -20.28
N LEU A 39 -11.17 9.33 -19.18
CA LEU A 39 -10.85 10.05 -17.95
C LEU A 39 -9.55 9.54 -17.32
N TRP A 40 -9.37 8.22 -17.21
CA TRP A 40 -8.16 7.60 -16.69
C TRP A 40 -6.92 7.97 -17.52
N GLU A 41 -7.01 7.89 -18.85
CA GLU A 41 -5.95 8.31 -19.77
C GLU A 41 -5.64 9.80 -19.62
N ARG A 42 -6.67 10.64 -19.56
CA ARG A 42 -6.52 12.09 -19.39
C ARG A 42 -5.80 12.42 -18.07
N ILE A 43 -6.20 11.85 -16.94
CA ILE A 43 -5.58 12.12 -15.65
C ILE A 43 -4.16 11.56 -15.59
N ARG A 44 -3.93 10.36 -16.15
CA ARG A 44 -2.59 9.78 -16.28
C ARG A 44 -1.65 10.69 -17.07
N ASN A 45 -2.14 11.27 -18.17
CA ASN A 45 -1.39 12.20 -19.02
C ASN A 45 -1.27 13.61 -18.41
N TYR A 46 -2.21 14.03 -17.56
CA TYR A 46 -2.18 15.31 -16.84
C TYR A 46 -1.26 15.31 -15.62
N ARG A 47 -0.66 14.17 -15.24
CA ARG A 47 0.36 14.14 -14.19
C ARG A 47 1.51 15.07 -14.65
N PRO A 48 1.69 16.24 -14.00
CA PRO A 48 2.50 17.30 -14.55
C PRO A 48 3.96 16.84 -14.65
N VAL A 49 4.57 17.11 -15.80
CA VAL A 49 6.03 17.13 -16.00
C VAL A 49 6.58 18.29 -15.15
N GLY A 50 6.70 18.05 -13.85
CA GLY A 50 7.01 19.07 -12.86
C GLY A 50 7.46 18.46 -11.55
N ASN A 51 8.43 17.55 -11.62
CA ASN A 51 9.38 17.34 -10.52
C ASN A 51 10.69 16.68 -11.02
N GLY A 52 11.48 17.44 -11.76
CA GLY A 52 12.95 17.35 -11.80
C GLY A 52 13.40 18.81 -11.91
N ASP A 53 13.99 19.45 -10.91
CA ASP A 53 15.19 19.19 -10.11
C ASP A 53 15.00 19.93 -8.76
N SER A 54 15.53 19.59 -7.58
CA SER A 54 16.78 18.94 -7.24
C SER A 54 16.61 18.20 -5.92
N GLY A 55 16.86 16.89 -5.94
CA GLY A 55 16.85 16.06 -4.76
C GLY A 55 17.38 14.66 -5.06
N LYS A 56 18.49 14.59 -5.81
CA LYS A 56 19.37 13.42 -5.84
C LYS A 56 18.66 12.13 -6.31
N LEU A 57 18.61 11.94 -7.63
CA LEU A 57 18.56 10.59 -8.19
C LEU A 57 19.91 9.91 -7.86
N GLU A 58 20.04 9.37 -6.65
CA GLU A 58 20.90 8.22 -6.44
C GLU A 58 20.15 7.03 -7.02
N THR A 59 20.69 6.54 -8.13
CA THR A 59 20.53 5.18 -8.60
C THR A 59 20.84 4.23 -7.44
N HIS A 60 19.81 3.78 -6.73
CA HIS A 60 19.89 2.58 -5.92
C HIS A 60 19.22 1.44 -6.66
N PRO A 61 19.92 0.32 -6.91
CA PRO A 61 19.31 -0.85 -7.51
C PRO A 61 18.19 -1.35 -6.59
N THR A 62 17.13 -1.83 -7.23
CA THR A 62 16.26 -2.93 -6.79
C THR A 62 16.75 -3.61 -5.49
N GLY A 63 16.18 -3.26 -4.33
CA GLY A 63 16.59 -3.91 -3.09
C GLY A 63 15.98 -3.44 -1.75
N GLU A 64 15.33 -2.29 -1.64
CA GLU A 64 15.07 -1.70 -0.30
C GLU A 64 13.65 -1.20 0.01
N MET A 65 12.60 -1.75 -0.60
CA MET A 65 11.23 -1.57 -0.06
C MET A 65 10.86 -2.57 1.05
N GLU A 66 11.80 -3.39 1.52
CA GLU A 66 11.53 -4.39 2.58
C GLU A 66 12.05 -4.01 3.98
N LYS A 67 12.65 -2.83 4.18
CA LYS A 67 13.28 -2.50 5.48
C LYS A 67 12.44 -1.65 6.43
N GLN A 68 11.42 -0.94 5.96
CA GLN A 68 10.66 -0.02 6.82
C GLN A 68 9.47 -0.68 7.55
N ALA A 69 8.92 -1.77 7.02
CA ALA A 69 7.95 -2.61 7.74
C ALA A 69 8.62 -3.61 8.70
N ARG A 70 9.89 -3.95 8.45
CA ARG A 70 10.64 -4.97 9.21
C ARG A 70 10.96 -4.55 10.65
N GLY A 71 11.25 -3.27 10.90
CA GLY A 71 11.60 -2.78 12.25
C GLY A 71 10.48 -3.00 13.29
N SER A 72 9.22 -2.83 12.90
CA SER A 72 8.07 -3.04 13.78
C SER A 72 7.79 -4.54 14.00
N THR A 73 7.91 -5.37 12.96
CA THR A 73 7.72 -6.82 13.10
C THR A 73 8.75 -7.49 14.00
N TYR A 74 10.00 -7.00 14.04
CA TYR A 74 11.02 -7.56 14.95
C TYR A 74 10.73 -7.24 16.42
N LEU A 75 10.19 -6.06 16.73
CA LEU A 75 9.79 -5.72 18.10
C LEU A 75 8.62 -6.60 18.56
N VAL A 76 7.61 -6.79 17.69
CA VAL A 76 6.48 -7.67 17.98
C VAL A 76 6.95 -9.12 18.15
N ALA A 77 7.83 -9.61 17.27
CA ALA A 77 8.39 -10.97 17.38
C ALA A 77 9.22 -11.17 18.65
N ALA A 78 10.05 -10.18 19.03
CA ALA A 78 10.86 -10.24 20.25
C ALA A 78 9.99 -10.29 21.51
N VAL A 79 8.90 -9.49 21.57
CA VAL A 79 7.94 -9.52 22.67
C VAL A 79 7.25 -10.87 22.77
N LEU A 80 6.81 -11.44 21.64
CA LEU A 80 6.18 -12.77 21.62
C LEU A 80 7.12 -13.88 22.09
N ILE A 81 8.39 -13.85 21.67
CA ILE A 81 9.41 -14.81 22.11
C ILE A 81 9.63 -14.68 23.63
N MET A 82 9.82 -13.47 24.15
CA MET A 82 9.98 -13.25 25.59
C MET A 82 8.78 -13.77 26.39
N LEU A 83 7.56 -13.51 25.92
CA LEU A 83 6.33 -14.00 26.55
C LEU A 83 6.26 -15.52 26.55
N SER A 84 6.65 -16.16 25.44
CA SER A 84 6.66 -17.63 25.33
C SER A 84 7.65 -18.27 26.32
N ILE A 85 8.84 -17.69 26.49
CA ILE A 85 9.86 -18.16 27.44
C ILE A 85 9.37 -17.98 28.88
N LEU A 86 8.76 -16.82 29.19
CA LEU A 86 8.19 -16.55 30.52
C LEU A 86 7.08 -17.55 30.87
N LEU A 87 6.17 -17.83 29.94
CA LEU A 87 5.10 -18.82 30.13
C LEU A 87 5.66 -20.23 30.31
N LEU A 88 6.69 -20.62 29.56
CA LEU A 88 7.38 -21.90 29.72
C LEU A 88 8.06 -22.02 31.09
N ALA A 89 8.68 -20.95 31.58
CA ALA A 89 9.30 -20.92 32.90
C ALA A 89 8.26 -21.04 34.01
N LEU A 90 7.15 -20.30 33.92
CA LEU A 90 6.03 -20.42 34.86
C LEU A 90 5.40 -21.82 34.83
N PHE A 91 5.22 -22.40 33.64
CA PHE A 91 4.70 -23.75 33.50
C PHE A 91 5.64 -24.80 34.12
N ARG A 92 6.96 -24.65 33.96
CA ARG A 92 7.96 -25.48 34.63
C ARG A 92 7.90 -25.36 36.15
N LEU A 93 7.70 -24.14 36.66
CA LEU A 93 7.53 -23.86 38.10
C LEU A 93 6.23 -24.42 38.67
N LEU A 94 5.12 -24.35 37.93
CA LEU A 94 3.83 -24.89 38.36
C LEU A 94 3.79 -26.42 38.34
N LYS A 95 4.62 -27.04 37.48
CA LYS A 95 4.72 -28.49 37.34
C LYS A 95 5.81 -29.11 38.24
N SER A 96 6.62 -28.29 38.90
CA SER A 96 7.56 -28.69 39.95
C SER A 96 6.91 -28.64 41.32
#